data_AF-A0A1N7GSV7-F1
#
_entry.id   AF-A0A1N7GSV7-F1
#
_cell.length_a   1.000
_cell.length_b   1.000
_cell.length_c   1.000
_cell.angle_alpha   90.00
_cell.angle_beta   90.00
_cell.angle_gamma   90.00
#
_symmetry.space_group_name_H-M   'P 1'
#
loop_
_entity.id
_entity.type
_entity.pdbx_description
1 polymer ?
#
loop_
_entity_poly.entity_id
_entity_poly.type
_entity_poly.pdbx_seq_one_letter_code
_entity_poly.pdbx_strand_id
1 'polypeptide(L)'
;MPEGNDTETTLLDVNVNESWDETAEALEETEAVTDDATVVSDAEKALVDAFESGDRSHQLDLVHVGRTLGYKLWKDDAFLLGERKAVVSGVTDDLFHLKNSVALHAPRNERLAIRERIDQTLENLRKEAWRLERQDSPKLRRTSGNGQKQP
;
A
#
# COMPACT_ATOMS: atom_id res chain seq x y z
N MET A 1 -19.43 27.21 13.29
CA MET A 1 -19.67 25.77 13.02
C MET A 1 -18.75 25.40 11.87
N PRO A 2 -17.77 24.49 12.01
CA PRO A 2 -17.08 23.99 10.83
C PRO A 2 -17.96 22.92 10.20
N GLU A 3 -18.35 23.13 8.94
CA GLU A 3 -19.00 22.13 8.11
C GLU A 3 -17.95 21.04 7.81
N GLY A 4 -18.25 19.81 8.24
CA GLY A 4 -17.50 18.64 7.83
C GLY A 4 -17.75 18.45 6.34
N ASN A 5 -16.68 18.48 5.55
CA ASN A 5 -16.73 18.03 4.17
C ASN A 5 -16.87 16.50 4.20
N ASP A 6 -18.10 16.01 4.32
CA ASP A 6 -18.42 14.59 4.13
C ASP A 6 -18.06 14.27 2.68
N THR A 7 -16.97 13.53 2.47
CA THR A 7 -16.72 12.89 1.19
C THR A 7 -17.88 11.94 0.92
N GLU A 8 -18.76 12.34 0.02
CA GLU A 8 -19.91 11.55 -0.39
C GLU A 8 -19.42 10.18 -0.84
N THR A 9 -19.84 9.15 -0.12
CA THR A 9 -19.51 7.76 -0.43
C THR A 9 -20.74 7.13 -1.03
N THR A 10 -20.64 6.73 -2.29
CA THR A 10 -21.72 6.04 -3.00
C THR A 10 -21.45 4.54 -3.00
N LEU A 11 -22.42 3.77 -2.52
CA LEU A 11 -22.40 2.33 -2.66
C LEU A 11 -22.77 1.98 -4.12
N LEU A 12 -21.83 1.39 -4.86
CA LEU A 12 -22.05 1.02 -6.25
C LEU A 12 -22.71 -0.34 -6.38
N ASP A 13 -22.29 -1.32 -5.56
CA ASP A 13 -22.78 -2.69 -5.63
C ASP A 13 -22.58 -3.45 -4.30
N VAL A 14 -23.41 -4.47 -4.05
CA VAL A 14 -23.27 -5.42 -2.92
C VAL A 14 -23.77 -6.79 -3.34
N ASN A 15 -22.85 -7.73 -3.54
CA ASN A 15 -23.19 -9.11 -3.83
C ASN A 15 -22.56 -10.08 -2.82
N VAL A 16 -23.14 -11.28 -2.72
CA VAL A 16 -22.68 -12.35 -1.80
C VAL A 16 -22.63 -13.67 -2.57
N ASN A 17 -21.46 -14.31 -2.59
CA ASN A 17 -21.18 -15.54 -3.34
C ASN A 17 -21.32 -15.41 -4.87
N GLU A 18 -21.28 -14.18 -5.40
CA GLU A 18 -21.20 -13.91 -6.83
C GLU A 18 -19.76 -13.58 -7.23
N SER A 19 -19.47 -13.66 -8.53
CA SER A 19 -18.13 -13.41 -9.04
C SER A 19 -17.85 -11.91 -9.19
N TRP A 20 -16.58 -11.53 -9.09
CA TRP A 20 -16.18 -10.14 -9.35
C TRP A 20 -16.37 -9.74 -10.81
N ASP A 21 -16.34 -10.68 -11.75
CA ASP A 21 -16.60 -10.43 -13.17
C ASP A 21 -18.03 -9.94 -13.40
N GLU A 22 -19.02 -10.55 -12.72
CA GLU A 22 -20.43 -10.12 -12.79
C GLU A 22 -20.63 -8.71 -12.21
N THR A 23 -20.01 -8.42 -11.06
CA THR A 23 -20.03 -7.07 -10.48
C THR A 23 -19.33 -6.06 -11.38
N ALA A 24 -18.19 -6.41 -11.99
CA ALA A 24 -17.48 -5.52 -12.91
C ALA A 24 -18.31 -5.22 -14.17
N GLU A 25 -18.93 -6.23 -14.78
CA GLU A 25 -19.80 -6.08 -15.95
C GLU A 25 -21.01 -5.18 -15.66
N ALA A 26 -21.67 -5.37 -14.52
CA ALA A 26 -22.82 -4.53 -14.13
C ALA A 26 -22.43 -3.07 -13.88
N LEU A 27 -21.26 -2.82 -13.28
CA LEU A 27 -20.75 -1.47 -13.07
C LEU A 27 -20.29 -0.81 -14.36
N GLU A 28 -19.78 -1.58 -15.32
CA GLU A 28 -19.42 -1.11 -16.66
C GLU A 28 -20.66 -0.72 -17.46
N GLU A 29 -21.71 -1.56 -17.46
CA GLU A 29 -22.96 -1.31 -18.18
C GLU A 29 -23.64 0.00 -17.75
N THR A 30 -23.47 0.36 -16.48
CA THR A 30 -24.05 1.58 -15.90
C THR A 30 -23.11 2.78 -15.93
N GLU A 31 -21.91 2.64 -16.51
CA GLU A 31 -20.85 3.66 -16.51
C GLU A 31 -20.55 4.17 -15.09
N ALA A 32 -20.69 3.31 -14.07
CA ALA A 32 -20.56 3.68 -12.66
C ALA A 32 -19.10 3.88 -12.22
N VAL A 33 -18.14 3.34 -12.98
CA VAL A 33 -16.70 3.44 -12.75
C VAL A 33 -16.06 4.03 -14.01
N THR A 34 -15.19 5.03 -13.84
CA THR A 34 -14.49 5.66 -14.96
C THR A 34 -13.27 4.83 -15.40
N ASP A 35 -12.89 4.97 -16.67
CA ASP A 35 -11.71 4.29 -17.23
C ASP A 35 -10.39 4.67 -16.52
N ASP A 36 -10.31 5.85 -15.91
CA ASP A 36 -9.14 6.35 -15.18
C ASP A 36 -9.17 6.03 -13.67
N ALA A 37 -10.11 5.20 -13.23
CA ALA A 37 -10.23 4.82 -11.83
C ALA A 37 -9.04 3.98 -11.34
N THR A 38 -8.76 4.08 -10.04
CA THR A 38 -7.81 3.21 -9.34
C THR A 38 -8.56 2.35 -8.33
N VAL A 39 -8.47 1.03 -8.50
CA VAL A 39 -9.06 0.04 -7.61
C VAL A 39 -8.22 -0.05 -6.35
N VAL A 40 -8.82 0.14 -5.17
CA VAL A 40 -8.14 0.00 -3.88
C VAL A 40 -8.68 -1.21 -3.14
N SER A 41 -7.86 -2.25 -2.97
CA SER A 41 -8.30 -3.51 -2.35
C SER A 41 -7.17 -4.24 -1.62
N ASP A 42 -7.49 -5.41 -1.06
CA ASP A 42 -6.54 -6.33 -0.45
C ASP A 42 -5.68 -7.11 -1.45
N ALA A 43 -5.86 -6.85 -2.75
CA ALA A 43 -5.29 -7.57 -3.87
C ALA A 43 -5.75 -9.03 -3.99
N GLU A 44 -6.99 -9.34 -3.60
CA GLU A 44 -7.65 -10.58 -4.00
C GLU A 44 -7.63 -10.68 -5.54
N LYS A 45 -7.16 -11.83 -6.05
CA LYS A 45 -6.81 -11.97 -7.45
C LYS A 45 -8.00 -11.82 -8.38
N ALA A 46 -9.15 -12.42 -8.05
CA ALA A 46 -10.32 -12.32 -8.91
C ALA A 46 -10.86 -10.88 -8.97
N LEU A 47 -10.80 -10.12 -7.87
CA LEU A 47 -11.14 -8.70 -7.85
C LEU A 47 -10.19 -7.89 -8.74
N VAL A 48 -8.89 -8.11 -8.61
CA VAL A 48 -7.88 -7.41 -9.43
C VAL A 48 -8.06 -7.75 -10.90
N ASP A 49 -8.17 -9.04 -11.24
CA ASP A 49 -8.33 -9.49 -12.62
C ASP A 49 -9.63 -8.94 -13.27
N ALA A 50 -10.70 -8.75 -12.50
CA ALA A 50 -11.98 -8.22 -12.99
C ALA A 50 -11.98 -6.70 -13.24
N PHE A 51 -11.23 -5.93 -12.44
CA PHE A 51 -11.28 -4.46 -12.48
C PHE A 51 -10.02 -3.78 -13.02
N GLU A 52 -8.87 -4.45 -13.02
CA GLU A 52 -7.64 -3.94 -13.61
C GLU A 52 -7.70 -4.08 -15.14
N SER A 53 -7.45 -2.98 -15.85
CA SER A 53 -7.46 -2.94 -17.32
C SER A 53 -6.34 -2.05 -17.83
N GLY A 54 -6.32 -1.73 -19.13
CA GLY A 54 -5.28 -0.85 -19.68
C GLY A 54 -5.22 0.53 -19.00
N ASP A 55 -6.39 1.09 -18.69
CA ASP A 55 -6.51 2.44 -18.11
C ASP A 55 -6.81 2.41 -16.59
N ARG A 56 -7.48 1.36 -16.10
CA ARG A 56 -7.74 1.16 -14.66
C ARG A 56 -6.57 0.45 -13.98
N SER A 57 -6.08 1.03 -12.89
CA SER A 57 -4.95 0.47 -12.14
C SER A 57 -5.35 -0.06 -10.77
N HIS A 58 -4.52 -0.92 -10.19
CA HIS A 58 -4.70 -1.45 -8.84
C HIS A 58 -3.74 -0.80 -7.83
N GLN A 59 -4.26 -0.53 -6.62
CA GLN A 59 -3.49 -0.14 -5.46
C GLN A 59 -3.89 -1.00 -4.24
N LEU A 60 -2.90 -1.42 -3.47
CA LEU A 60 -3.15 -2.04 -2.16
C LEU A 60 -3.79 -1.04 -1.19
N ASP A 61 -4.75 -1.51 -0.41
CA ASP A 61 -5.25 -0.77 0.73
C ASP A 61 -4.20 -0.68 1.86
N LEU A 62 -4.34 0.35 2.70
CA LEU A 62 -3.37 0.67 3.76
C LEU A 62 -3.12 -0.49 4.74
N VAL A 63 -4.13 -1.31 5.03
CA VAL A 63 -4.00 -2.45 5.95
C VAL A 63 -3.19 -3.55 5.28
N HIS A 64 -3.45 -3.80 3.99
CA HIS A 64 -2.80 -4.87 3.24
C HIS A 64 -1.39 -4.53 2.77
N VAL A 65 -0.99 -3.25 2.69
CA VAL A 65 0.42 -2.89 2.48
C VAL A 65 1.32 -3.52 3.56
N GLY A 66 1.00 -3.31 4.84
CA GLY A 66 1.80 -3.84 5.95
C GLY A 66 1.82 -5.37 5.99
N ARG A 67 0.67 -6.02 5.76
CA ARG A 67 0.53 -7.49 5.72
C ARG A 67 1.34 -8.09 4.58
N THR A 68 1.20 -7.53 3.38
CA THR A 68 1.90 -7.99 2.18
C THR A 68 3.40 -7.83 2.31
N LEU A 69 3.86 -6.67 2.81
CA LEU A 69 5.27 -6.44 3.08
C LEU A 69 5.83 -7.41 4.12
N GLY A 70 5.11 -7.60 5.23
CA GLY A 70 5.50 -8.54 6.28
C GLY A 70 5.62 -9.98 5.78
N TYR A 71 4.67 -10.43 4.95
CA TYR A 71 4.71 -11.75 4.32
C TYR A 71 5.89 -11.88 3.36
N LYS A 72 6.14 -10.89 2.49
CA LYS A 72 7.29 -10.91 1.55
C LYS A 72 8.62 -11.00 2.30
N LEU A 73 8.83 -10.13 3.30
CA LEU A 73 10.05 -10.14 4.12
C LEU A 73 10.23 -11.44 4.91
N TRP A 74 9.14 -12.08 5.33
CA TRP A 74 9.20 -13.40 5.97
C TRP A 74 9.58 -14.50 4.96
N LYS A 75 8.97 -14.49 3.77
CA LYS A 75 9.20 -15.48 2.72
C LYS A 75 10.64 -15.44 2.20
N ASP A 76 11.22 -14.25 2.10
CA ASP A 76 12.60 -14.06 1.63
C ASP A 76 13.64 -14.49 2.68
N ASP A 77 13.24 -14.62 3.95
CA ASP A 77 14.05 -15.07 5.10
C ASP A 77 15.43 -14.39 5.20
N ALA A 78 15.52 -13.15 4.73
CA ALA A 78 16.75 -12.36 4.70
C ALA A 78 17.02 -11.59 6.00
N PHE A 79 15.96 -11.29 6.76
CA PHE A 79 15.99 -10.42 7.93
C PHE A 79 15.50 -11.13 9.19
N LEU A 80 16.02 -10.75 10.36
CA LEU A 80 15.51 -11.23 11.64
C LEU A 80 14.11 -10.69 11.94
N LEU A 81 13.36 -11.37 12.81
CA LEU A 81 11.98 -10.96 13.16
C LEU A 81 11.88 -9.49 13.63
N GLY A 82 12.84 -9.02 14.42
CA GLY A 82 12.86 -7.63 14.91
C GLY A 82 13.03 -6.61 13.78
N GLU A 83 13.91 -6.91 12.82
CA GLU A 83 14.15 -6.05 11.65
C GLU A 83 12.91 -6.03 10.74
N ARG A 84 12.31 -7.19 10.47
CA ARG A 84 11.06 -7.26 9.69
C ARG A 84 9.95 -6.44 10.32
N LYS A 85 9.77 -6.52 11.64
CA LYS A 85 8.78 -5.71 12.37
C LYS A 85 9.07 -4.22 12.27
N ALA A 86 10.34 -3.81 12.38
CA ALA A 86 10.74 -2.42 12.26
C ALA A 86 10.47 -1.86 10.86
N VAL A 87 10.79 -2.63 9.81
CA VAL A 87 10.49 -2.27 8.40
C VAL A 87 8.99 -2.11 8.20
N VAL A 88 8.19 -3.10 8.60
CA VAL A 88 6.73 -3.05 8.44
C VAL A 88 6.15 -1.86 9.20
N SER A 89 6.53 -1.66 10.47
CA SER A 89 6.05 -0.53 11.28
C SER A 89 6.39 0.80 10.61
N GLY A 90 7.64 1.01 10.21
CA GLY A 90 8.08 2.27 9.59
C GLY A 90 7.29 2.61 8.33
N VAL A 91 7.12 1.63 7.43
CA VAL A 91 6.31 1.81 6.21
C VAL A 91 4.86 2.11 6.55
N THR A 92 4.26 1.37 7.48
CA THR A 92 2.85 1.62 7.86
C THR A 92 2.68 2.98 8.53
N ASP A 93 3.61 3.39 9.40
CA ASP A 93 3.57 4.66 10.11
C ASP A 93 3.65 5.83 9.11
N ASP A 94 4.55 5.77 8.13
CA ASP A 94 4.67 6.79 7.08
C ASP A 94 3.37 6.96 6.27
N LEU A 95 2.69 5.85 5.96
CA LEU A 95 1.43 5.86 5.23
C LEU A 95 0.26 6.36 6.09
N PHE A 96 0.19 5.95 7.37
CA PHE A 96 -0.82 6.45 8.29
C PHE A 96 -0.64 7.94 8.57
N HIS A 97 0.58 8.43 8.66
CA HIS A 97 0.82 9.85 8.77
C HIS A 97 0.42 10.62 7.51
N LEU A 98 0.64 10.07 6.31
CA LEU A 98 0.12 10.66 5.07
C LEU A 98 -1.40 10.73 5.09
N LYS A 99 -2.09 9.62 5.43
CA LYS A 99 -3.55 9.59 5.59
C LYS A 99 -4.03 10.68 6.56
N ASN A 100 -3.39 10.78 7.73
CA ASN A 100 -3.77 11.76 8.76
C ASN A 100 -3.51 13.20 8.30
N SER A 101 -2.43 13.43 7.54
CA SER A 101 -2.14 14.72 6.92
C SER A 101 -3.21 15.11 5.91
N VAL A 102 -3.63 14.20 5.04
CA VAL A 102 -4.74 14.44 4.09
C VAL A 102 -6.02 14.77 4.85
N ALA A 103 -6.39 13.98 5.87
CA ALA A 103 -7.57 14.25 6.68
C ALA A 103 -7.54 15.62 7.38
N LEU A 104 -6.35 16.07 7.82
CA LEU A 104 -6.16 17.37 8.47
C LEU A 104 -6.24 18.55 7.49
N HIS A 105 -5.60 18.43 6.33
CA HIS A 105 -5.33 19.53 5.42
C HIS A 105 -6.34 19.65 4.26
N ALA A 106 -6.97 18.54 3.84
CA ALA A 106 -7.90 18.55 2.71
C ALA A 106 -9.14 19.43 2.97
N PRO A 107 -9.81 19.36 4.14
CA PRO A 107 -10.94 20.25 4.44
C PRO A 107 -10.55 21.73 4.49
N ARG A 108 -9.27 22.04 4.71
CA ARG A 108 -8.73 23.41 4.77
C ARG A 108 -8.23 23.91 3.42
N ASN A 109 -8.34 23.10 2.36
CA ASN A 109 -7.76 23.35 1.04
C ASN A 109 -6.24 23.65 1.10
N GLU A 110 -5.54 23.07 2.07
CA GLU A 110 -4.08 23.23 2.27
C GLU A 110 -3.31 22.26 1.37
N ARG A 111 -3.51 22.38 0.06
CA ARG A 111 -2.96 21.45 -0.95
C ARG A 111 -1.42 21.38 -0.93
N LEU A 112 -0.75 22.47 -0.60
CA LEU A 112 0.72 22.51 -0.48
C LEU A 112 1.20 21.61 0.66
N ALA A 113 0.56 21.65 1.84
CA ALA A 113 0.93 20.79 2.97
C ALA A 113 0.72 19.30 2.65
N ILE A 114 -0.35 18.97 1.91
CA ILE A 114 -0.59 17.61 1.42
C ILE A 114 0.53 17.18 0.47
N ARG A 115 0.90 18.05 -0.48
CA ARG A 115 1.97 17.76 -1.45
C ARG A 115 3.33 17.55 -0.77
N GLU A 116 3.71 18.43 0.15
CA GLU A 116 4.92 18.29 0.94
C GLU A 116 4.92 16.98 1.72
N ARG A 117 3.77 16.58 2.29
CA ARG A 117 3.67 15.30 2.98
C ARG A 117 3.81 14.10 2.03
N ILE A 118 3.21 14.15 0.85
CA ILE A 118 3.38 13.12 -0.19
C ILE A 118 4.85 12.98 -0.55
N ASP A 119 5.53 14.10 -0.82
CA ASP A 119 6.95 14.11 -1.18
C ASP A 119 7.82 13.50 -0.07
N GLN A 120 7.55 13.85 1.19
CA GLN A 120 8.26 13.28 2.35
C GLN A 120 8.01 11.78 2.52
N THR A 121 6.75 11.33 2.39
CA THR A 121 6.41 9.90 2.47
C THR A 121 7.08 9.13 1.33
N LEU A 122 7.09 9.65 0.09
CA LEU A 122 7.79 9.04 -1.03
C LEU A 122 9.31 8.96 -0.78
N GLU A 123 9.91 10.00 -0.21
CA GLU A 123 11.33 9.99 0.14
C GLU A 123 11.65 8.90 1.17
N ASN A 124 10.83 8.76 2.21
CA ASN A 124 11.02 7.74 3.25
C ASN A 124 10.89 6.32 2.67
N LEU A 125 9.86 6.07 1.86
CA LEU A 125 9.65 4.77 1.21
C LEU A 125 10.82 4.43 0.27
N ARG A 126 11.35 5.40 -0.48
CA ARG A 126 12.53 5.19 -1.35
C ARG A 126 13.79 4.89 -0.55
N LYS A 127 14.02 5.59 0.57
CA LYS A 127 15.15 5.31 1.47
C LYS A 127 15.07 3.90 2.05
N GLU A 128 13.87 3.49 2.45
CA GLU A 128 13.61 2.16 2.99
C GLU A 128 13.82 1.07 1.93
N ALA A 129 13.26 1.23 0.73
CA ALA A 129 13.48 0.32 -0.40
C ALA A 129 14.96 0.18 -0.74
N TRP A 130 15.69 1.29 -0.85
CA TRP A 130 17.13 1.28 -1.10
C TRP A 130 17.93 0.60 0.02
N ARG A 131 17.50 0.74 1.29
CA ARG A 131 18.11 0.03 2.43
C ARG A 131 17.94 -1.48 2.28
N LEU A 132 16.73 -1.93 1.95
CA LEU A 132 16.41 -3.35 1.76
C LEU A 132 17.22 -3.95 0.60
N GLU A 133 17.25 -3.30 -0.56
CA GLU A 133 18.05 -3.75 -1.72
C GLU A 133 19.55 -3.92 -1.40
N ARG A 134 20.10 -3.03 -0.57
CA ARG A 134 21.51 -3.11 -0.15
C ARG A 134 21.77 -4.20 0.88
N GLN A 135 20.81 -4.48 1.77
CA GLN A 135 20.95 -5.53 2.77
C GLN A 135 20.71 -6.93 2.18
N ASP A 136 19.88 -7.03 1.14
CA ASP A 136 19.67 -8.26 0.36
C ASP A 136 20.84 -8.58 -0.59
N SER A 137 21.80 -7.67 -0.77
CA SER A 137 22.98 -7.92 -1.59
C SER A 137 23.84 -9.06 -1.02
N PRO A 138 24.16 -10.12 -1.80
CA PRO A 138 24.97 -11.26 -1.38
C PRO A 138 26.35 -10.89 -0.79
N LYS A 139 26.84 -9.68 -1.08
CA LYS A 139 28.09 -9.12 -0.57
C LYS A 139 28.08 -8.94 0.96
N LEU A 140 26.95 -8.65 1.59
CA LEU A 140 26.85 -8.54 3.06
C LEU A 140 26.58 -9.90 3.75
N ARG A 141 25.92 -10.86 3.08
CA ARG A 141 25.73 -12.22 3.63
C ARG A 141 27.05 -12.93 3.92
N ARG A 142 28.15 -12.56 3.25
CA ARG A 142 29.48 -13.17 3.44
C ARG A 142 30.29 -12.56 4.61
N THR A 143 29.88 -11.42 5.16
CA THR A 143 30.65 -10.74 6.23
C THR A 143 30.14 -11.06 7.64
N SER A 144 28.96 -11.66 7.80
CA SER A 144 28.42 -12.03 9.13
C SER A 144 28.56 -13.53 9.49
N GLY A 145 29.27 -14.32 8.67
CA GLY A 145 29.37 -15.78 8.81
C GLY A 145 30.77 -16.31 9.10
N ASN A 146 31.66 -15.57 9.78
CA ASN A 146 32.96 -16.12 10.16
C ASN A 146 33.43 -15.62 11.55
N GLY A 147 33.18 -16.45 12.56
CA GLY A 147 33.59 -16.28 13.96
C GLY A 147 32.50 -16.88 14.85
N GLN A 148 32.64 -18.04 15.49
CA GLN A 148 33.83 -18.78 15.91
C GLN A 148 33.53 -20.28 15.82
N LYS A 149 34.51 -21.05 15.35
CA LYS A 149 34.69 -22.45 15.80
C LYS A 149 35.93 -22.49 16.68
N GLN A 150 35.85 -23.36 17.68
CA GLN A 150 36.91 -24.06 18.42
C GLN A 150 37.14 -23.62 19.88
N PRO A 151 37.59 -24.54 20.76
CA PRO A 151 37.63 -26.01 20.65
C PRO A 151 36.57 -26.72 21.52
#